data_AF-A0A8S1D8G4-F1
#
_entry.id   AF-A0A8S1D8G4-F1
#
_cell.length_a   1.000
_cell.length_b   1.000
_cell.length_c   1.000
_cell.angle_alpha   90.00
_cell.angle_beta   90.00
_cell.angle_gamma   90.00
#
_symmetry.space_group_name_H-M   'P 1'
#
loop_
_entity.id
_entity.type
_entity.pdbx_description
1 polymer ?
#
loop_
_entity_poly.entity_id
_entity_poly.type
_entity_poly.pdbx_seq_one_letter_code
_entity_poly.pdbx_strand_id
1 'polypeptide(L)'
;MKNVPGGHNLFVQDKEVATLIENLYSKLKLMLLKKDDTKTSSLMSHLRKIDEHLERKDTRFLTGDTMCCFDCELMPRLQHIRVAGKYFVDFEIPAEFKSLWRYMYHMYQLDAFTQSCPADQDIINHYKLQQNVKMKKHEELETPTFTTSIPVNVDIN
;
A
#
# COMPACT_ATOMS: atom_id res chain seq x y z
N MET A 1 -12.49 -9.75 -33.30
CA MET A 1 -11.86 -9.76 -31.96
C MET A 1 -10.40 -9.40 -32.15
N LYS A 2 -9.93 -8.29 -31.55
CA LYS A 2 -8.51 -7.91 -31.64
C LYS A 2 -7.70 -9.01 -30.95
N ASN A 3 -6.63 -9.48 -31.61
CA ASN A 3 -5.72 -10.47 -31.06
C ASN A 3 -5.27 -10.02 -29.66
N VAL A 4 -5.69 -10.74 -28.62
CA VAL A 4 -5.15 -10.56 -27.27
C VAL A 4 -3.75 -11.18 -27.32
N PRO A 5 -2.67 -10.39 -27.21
CA PRO A 5 -1.33 -10.94 -27.11
C PRO A 5 -1.31 -11.93 -25.94
N GLY A 6 -0.65 -13.09 -26.12
CA GLY A 6 -0.62 -14.15 -25.10
C GLY A 6 -0.36 -13.59 -23.71
N GLY A 7 -1.24 -13.90 -22.76
CA GLY A 7 -1.24 -13.28 -21.43
C GLY A 7 0.04 -13.56 -20.66
N HIS A 8 0.55 -12.54 -19.97
CA HIS A 8 1.60 -12.72 -18.97
C HIS A 8 1.08 -13.59 -17.82
N ASN A 9 1.94 -14.45 -17.25
CA ASN A 9 1.57 -15.26 -16.09
C ASN A 9 1.38 -14.36 -14.86
N LEU A 10 0.12 -14.12 -14.48
CA LEU A 10 -0.22 -13.30 -13.31
C LEU A 10 0.17 -13.98 -12.00
N PHE A 11 0.16 -15.32 -11.95
CA PHE A 11 0.44 -16.11 -10.73
C PHE A 11 1.89 -16.60 -10.72
N VAL A 12 2.81 -15.66 -10.65
CA VAL A 12 4.26 -15.92 -10.57
C VAL A 12 4.57 -16.75 -9.33
N GLN A 13 5.38 -17.79 -9.50
CA GLN A 13 5.83 -18.65 -8.39
C GLN A 13 7.12 -18.09 -7.80
N ASP A 14 7.00 -17.13 -6.88
CA ASP A 14 8.13 -16.52 -6.18
C ASP A 14 7.95 -16.64 -4.66
N LYS A 15 8.66 -17.61 -4.06
CA LYS A 15 8.61 -17.85 -2.61
C LYS A 15 9.24 -16.71 -1.80
N GLU A 16 10.25 -16.04 -2.36
CA GLU A 16 10.92 -14.93 -1.70
C GLU A 16 9.94 -13.77 -1.52
N VAL A 17 9.24 -13.39 -2.60
CA VAL A 17 8.24 -12.32 -2.57
C VAL A 17 7.02 -12.72 -1.73
N ALA A 18 6.57 -13.97 -1.82
CA ALA A 18 5.46 -14.45 -0.99
C ALA A 18 5.76 -14.28 0.50
N THR A 19 6.94 -14.68 0.96
CA THR A 19 7.38 -14.49 2.35
C THR A 19 7.63 -13.02 2.68
N LEU A 20 8.14 -12.23 1.74
CA LEU A 20 8.42 -10.81 1.93
C LEU A 20 7.17 -10.02 2.30
N ILE A 21 6.03 -10.24 1.64
CA ILE A 21 4.80 -9.45 1.85
C ILE A 21 3.82 -10.07 2.86
N GLU A 22 4.11 -11.29 3.33
CA GLU A 22 3.28 -12.02 4.28
C GLU A 22 3.06 -11.21 5.56
N ASN A 23 1.89 -11.32 6.20
CA ASN A 23 1.59 -10.72 7.50
C ASN A 23 1.68 -9.18 7.60
N LEU A 24 1.96 -8.47 6.51
CA LEU A 24 2.03 -7.00 6.50
C LEU A 24 0.73 -6.36 7.01
N TYR A 25 -0.42 -6.87 6.54
CA TYR A 25 -1.73 -6.36 6.93
C TYR A 25 -2.01 -6.57 8.43
N SER A 26 -1.59 -7.69 8.99
CA SER A 26 -1.73 -7.96 10.43
C SER A 26 -0.93 -6.96 11.27
N LYS A 27 0.27 -6.56 10.81
CA LYS A 27 1.07 -5.52 11.47
C LYS A 27 0.38 -4.15 11.45
N LEU A 28 -0.22 -3.77 10.32
CA LEU A 28 -1.05 -2.56 10.24
C LEU A 28 -2.18 -2.62 11.28
N LYS A 29 -2.98 -3.69 11.31
CA LYS A 29 -4.08 -3.81 12.27
C LYS A 29 -3.61 -3.64 13.71
N LEU A 30 -2.50 -4.29 14.09
CA LEU A 30 -1.93 -4.18 15.42
C LEU A 30 -1.50 -2.75 15.76
N MET A 31 -0.94 -2.02 14.80
CA MET A 31 -0.57 -0.62 14.97
C MET A 31 -1.79 0.30 15.17
N LEU A 32 -2.90 0.03 14.46
CA LEU A 32 -4.10 0.87 14.53
C LEU A 32 -4.92 0.71 15.82
N LEU A 33 -4.74 -0.39 16.57
CA LEU A 33 -5.50 -0.64 17.82
C LEU A 33 -5.10 0.31 18.95
N LYS A 34 -3.83 0.66 19.04
CA LYS A 34 -3.28 1.56 20.06
C LYS A 34 -1.94 2.08 19.59
N LYS A 35 -1.69 3.37 19.80
CA LYS A 35 -0.37 3.97 19.58
C LYS A 35 0.66 3.26 20.48
N ASP A 36 1.51 2.46 19.85
CA ASP A 36 2.57 1.67 20.47
C ASP A 36 3.79 1.72 19.54
N ASP A 37 4.89 2.28 20.04
CA ASP A 37 6.12 2.47 19.28
C ASP A 37 6.72 1.14 18.82
N THR A 38 6.47 0.04 19.57
CA THR A 38 6.92 -1.30 19.22
C THR A 38 6.21 -1.80 17.97
N LYS A 39 4.89 -1.59 17.87
CA LYS A 39 4.08 -2.02 16.72
C LYS A 39 4.40 -1.18 15.49
N THR A 40 4.56 0.12 15.69
CA THR A 40 5.01 1.07 14.65
C THR A 40 6.38 0.66 14.11
N SER A 41 7.35 0.40 14.99
CA SER A 41 8.69 -0.08 14.61
C SER A 41 8.65 -1.42 13.86
N SER A 42 7.75 -2.32 14.24
CA SER A 42 7.58 -3.60 13.55
C SER A 42 7.07 -3.45 12.12
N LEU A 43 6.09 -2.56 11.89
CA LEU A 43 5.61 -2.24 10.55
C LEU A 43 6.70 -1.53 9.73
N MET A 44 7.39 -0.57 10.35
CA MET A 44 8.51 0.16 9.75
C MET A 44 9.63 -0.75 9.26
N SER A 45 10.06 -1.69 10.11
CA SER A 45 11.07 -2.69 9.72
C SER A 45 10.60 -3.57 8.57
N HIS A 46 9.30 -3.89 8.49
CA HIS A 46 8.74 -4.65 7.37
C HIS A 46 8.77 -3.85 6.07
N LEU A 47 8.32 -2.58 6.11
CA LEU A 47 8.36 -1.70 4.94
C LEU A 47 9.78 -1.48 4.44
N ARG A 48 10.76 -1.36 5.34
CA ARG A 48 12.19 -1.27 4.99
C ARG A 48 12.66 -2.49 4.20
N LYS A 49 12.26 -3.71 4.59
CA LYS A 49 12.61 -4.93 3.84
C LYS A 49 12.02 -4.95 2.42
N ILE A 50 10.81 -4.40 2.25
CA ILE A 50 10.17 -4.28 0.93
C ILE A 50 10.92 -3.26 0.08
N ASP A 51 11.29 -2.12 0.66
CA ASP A 51 12.11 -1.10 0.01
C ASP A 51 13.47 -1.66 -0.46
N GLU A 52 14.20 -2.34 0.43
CA GLU A 52 15.47 -3.01 0.13
C GLU A 52 15.32 -4.08 -0.97
N HIS A 53 14.19 -4.82 -0.99
CA HIS A 53 13.90 -5.78 -2.05
C HIS A 53 13.71 -5.10 -3.40
N LEU A 54 12.91 -4.03 -3.44
CA LEU A 54 12.64 -3.25 -4.66
C LEU A 54 13.92 -2.58 -5.18
N GLU A 55 14.76 -2.05 -4.29
CA GLU A 55 16.06 -1.48 -4.64
C GLU A 55 16.98 -2.52 -5.27
N ARG A 56 17.11 -3.69 -4.65
CA ARG A 56 17.96 -4.77 -5.15
C ARG A 56 17.48 -5.35 -6.48
N LYS A 57 16.16 -5.48 -6.69
CA LYS A 57 15.60 -6.00 -7.95
C LYS A 57 15.72 -4.99 -9.08
N ASP A 58 15.61 -3.70 -8.76
CA ASP A 58 15.61 -2.58 -9.70
C ASP A 58 14.65 -2.76 -10.88
N THR A 59 13.46 -3.27 -10.57
CA THR A 59 12.37 -3.48 -11.53
C THR A 59 11.17 -2.61 -11.14
N ARG A 60 10.24 -2.41 -12.08
CA ARG A 60 9.04 -1.59 -11.83
C ARG A 60 8.15 -2.14 -10.70
N PHE A 61 7.99 -3.46 -10.63
CA PHE A 61 7.14 -4.17 -9.68
C PHE A 61 7.91 -5.29 -8.95
N LEU A 62 7.23 -6.01 -8.05
CA LEU A 62 7.88 -6.93 -7.09
C LEU A 62 8.71 -8.05 -7.72
N THR A 63 8.30 -8.54 -8.89
CA THR A 63 8.93 -9.68 -9.59
C THR A 63 9.44 -9.33 -10.99
N GLY A 64 9.38 -8.07 -11.42
CA GLY A 64 9.70 -7.64 -12.78
C GLY A 64 8.96 -6.38 -13.20
N ASP A 65 8.94 -6.08 -14.50
CA ASP A 65 8.32 -4.85 -15.03
C ASP A 65 6.81 -4.98 -15.34
N THR A 66 6.28 -6.20 -15.24
CA THR A 66 4.87 -6.51 -15.42
C THR A 66 4.26 -6.89 -14.07
N MET A 67 3.09 -6.33 -13.78
CA MET A 67 2.32 -6.60 -12.56
C MET A 67 1.99 -8.09 -12.42
N CYS A 68 2.09 -8.62 -11.20
CA CYS A 68 1.73 -9.98 -10.83
C CYS A 68 0.76 -10.03 -9.63
N CYS A 69 0.39 -11.23 -9.19
CA CYS A 69 -0.53 -11.44 -8.06
C CYS A 69 -0.03 -10.82 -6.75
N PHE A 70 1.29 -10.79 -6.52
CA PHE A 70 1.86 -10.18 -5.31
C PHE A 70 1.68 -8.66 -5.29
N ASP A 71 1.70 -8.01 -6.46
CA ASP A 71 1.46 -6.57 -6.56
C ASP A 71 0.01 -6.24 -6.22
N CYS A 72 -0.93 -7.02 -6.76
CA CYS A 72 -2.36 -6.89 -6.44
C CYS A 72 -2.66 -7.12 -4.96
N GLU A 73 -1.80 -7.85 -4.23
CA GLU A 73 -1.91 -8.06 -2.79
C GLU A 73 -1.25 -6.93 -1.99
N LEU A 74 -0.07 -6.47 -2.42
CA LEU A 74 0.72 -5.46 -1.71
C LEU A 74 0.13 -4.05 -1.87
N MET A 75 -0.25 -3.66 -3.08
CA MET A 75 -0.68 -2.29 -3.40
C MET A 75 -1.88 -1.82 -2.54
N PRO A 76 -2.98 -2.59 -2.38
CA PRO A 76 -4.07 -2.18 -1.49
C PRO A 76 -3.63 -2.05 -0.03
N ARG A 77 -2.71 -2.90 0.43
CA ARG A 77 -2.19 -2.84 1.80
C ARG A 77 -1.36 -1.58 2.03
N LEU A 78 -0.51 -1.20 1.08
CA LEU A 78 0.25 0.05 1.14
C LEU A 78 -0.68 1.26 1.19
N GLN A 79 -1.76 1.26 0.40
CA GLN A 79 -2.75 2.34 0.43
C GLN A 79 -3.43 2.45 1.80
N HIS A 80 -3.85 1.32 2.38
CA HIS A 80 -4.41 1.29 3.72
C HIS A 80 -3.41 1.77 4.77
N ILE A 81 -2.13 1.39 4.66
CA ILE A 81 -1.06 1.87 5.56
C ILE A 81 -0.94 3.39 5.48
N ARG A 82 -0.93 3.97 4.28
CA ARG A 82 -0.82 5.43 4.12
C ARG A 82 -2.01 6.16 4.72
N VAL A 83 -3.22 5.76 4.35
CA VAL A 83 -4.45 6.46 4.73
C VAL A 83 -4.78 6.24 6.20
N ALA A 84 -4.92 4.99 6.64
CA ALA A 84 -5.30 4.68 8.01
C ALA A 84 -4.15 4.94 8.99
N GLY A 85 -2.91 4.68 8.61
CA GLY A 85 -1.75 4.98 9.45
C GLY A 85 -1.67 6.47 9.78
N LYS A 86 -1.82 7.34 8.77
CA LYS A 86 -1.84 8.79 8.99
C LYS A 86 -3.02 9.22 9.85
N TYR A 87 -4.24 8.75 9.52
CA TYR A 87 -5.45 9.18 10.21
C TYR A 87 -5.50 8.78 11.70
N PHE A 88 -5.18 7.53 12.03
CA PHE A 88 -5.40 7.01 13.39
C PHE A 88 -4.21 7.21 14.33
N VAL A 89 -2.98 7.20 13.82
CA VAL A 89 -1.78 7.20 14.67
C VAL A 89 -0.68 8.16 14.19
N ASP A 90 -0.99 9.02 13.21
CA ASP A 90 -0.05 9.98 12.61
C ASP A 90 1.21 9.32 12.03
N PHE A 91 1.04 8.12 11.47
CA PHE A 91 2.11 7.36 10.84
C PHE A 91 2.29 7.76 9.38
N GLU A 92 3.55 7.96 8.96
CA GLU A 92 3.94 8.18 7.57
C GLU A 92 5.06 7.23 7.16
N ILE A 93 5.02 6.77 5.91
CA ILE A 93 6.14 6.03 5.31
C ILE A 93 7.28 7.02 5.08
N PRO A 94 8.50 6.80 5.61
CA PRO A 94 9.59 7.74 5.43
C PRO A 94 9.96 7.97 3.97
N ALA A 95 10.30 9.21 3.63
CA ALA A 95 10.77 9.58 2.29
C ALA A 95 12.11 8.93 1.91
N GLU A 96 12.87 8.41 2.89
CA GLU A 96 14.10 7.65 2.64
C GLU A 96 13.86 6.29 1.96
N PHE A 97 12.64 5.74 2.01
CA PHE A 97 12.27 4.49 1.33
C PHE A 97 11.98 4.74 -0.15
N LYS A 98 13.01 5.16 -0.88
CA LYS A 98 12.89 5.67 -2.26
C LYS A 98 12.30 4.63 -3.22
N SER A 99 12.74 3.38 -3.13
CA SER A 99 12.30 2.31 -4.03
C SER A 99 10.84 1.94 -3.79
N LEU A 100 10.40 1.95 -2.52
CA LEU A 100 8.99 1.76 -2.16
C LEU A 100 8.12 2.95 -2.61
N TRP A 101 8.62 4.18 -2.51
CA TRP A 101 7.91 5.36 -3.03
C TRP A 101 7.82 5.35 -4.57
N ARG A 102 8.89 4.95 -5.27
CA ARG A 102 8.89 4.73 -6.72
C ARG A 102 7.89 3.64 -7.13
N TYR A 103 7.80 2.55 -6.36
CA TYR A 103 6.78 1.53 -6.55
C TYR A 103 5.36 2.07 -6.40
N MET A 104 5.09 2.85 -5.34
CA MET A 104 3.78 3.48 -5.14
C MET A 104 3.45 4.53 -6.21
N TYR A 105 4.44 5.26 -6.71
CA TYR A 105 4.26 6.15 -7.86
C TYR A 105 3.75 5.39 -9.09
N HIS A 106 4.36 4.25 -9.42
CA HIS A 106 3.87 3.42 -10.52
C HIS A 106 2.51 2.76 -10.23
N MET A 107 2.24 2.38 -8.98
CA MET A 107 0.92 1.91 -8.54
C MET A 107 -0.17 2.95 -8.84
N TYR A 108 0.06 4.24 -8.55
CA TYR A 108 -0.91 5.31 -8.84
C TYR A 108 -1.09 5.61 -10.34
N GLN A 109 -0.25 5.06 -11.21
CA GLN A 109 -0.39 5.15 -12.67
C GLN A 109 -1.11 3.93 -13.29
N LEU A 110 -1.39 2.89 -12.51
CA LEU A 110 -2.07 1.70 -12.99
C LEU A 110 -3.59 1.88 -12.93
N ASP A 111 -4.25 1.77 -14.08
CA ASP A 111 -5.72 1.75 -14.15
C ASP A 111 -6.32 0.65 -13.26
N ALA A 112 -5.69 -0.54 -13.21
CA ALA A 112 -6.14 -1.63 -12.35
C ALA A 112 -6.21 -1.22 -10.87
N PHE A 113 -5.27 -0.38 -10.41
CA PHE A 113 -5.28 0.14 -9.05
C PHE A 113 -6.22 1.33 -8.90
N THR A 114 -6.13 2.35 -9.77
CA THR A 114 -6.93 3.58 -9.63
C THR A 114 -8.44 3.34 -9.79
N GLN A 115 -8.84 2.36 -10.60
CA GLN A 115 -10.25 1.98 -10.77
C GLN A 115 -10.79 1.09 -9.65
N SER A 116 -9.92 0.47 -8.84
CA SER A 116 -10.32 -0.40 -7.73
C SER A 116 -10.06 0.19 -6.35
N CYS A 117 -9.26 1.24 -6.25
CA CYS A 117 -8.91 1.90 -5.01
C CYS A 117 -10.15 2.56 -4.39
N PRO A 118 -10.53 2.24 -3.15
CA PRO A 118 -11.58 2.96 -2.44
C PRO A 118 -11.12 4.39 -2.09
N ALA A 119 -12.08 5.26 -1.81
CA ALA A 119 -11.78 6.60 -1.31
C ALA A 119 -11.17 6.53 0.10
N ASP A 120 -10.42 7.55 0.46
CA ASP A 120 -9.75 7.63 1.76
C ASP A 120 -10.76 7.53 2.92
N GLN A 121 -11.92 8.16 2.76
CA GLN A 121 -13.04 8.14 3.72
C GLN A 121 -13.58 6.73 3.96
N ASP A 122 -13.66 5.90 2.90
CA ASP A 122 -14.12 4.51 3.02
C ASP A 122 -13.10 3.63 3.74
N ILE A 123 -11.80 3.83 3.47
CA ILE A 123 -10.72 3.15 4.20
C ILE A 123 -10.79 3.51 5.69
N ILE A 124 -10.93 4.79 6.02
CA ILE A 124 -11.02 5.27 7.41
C ILE A 124 -12.26 4.68 8.08
N ASN A 125 -13.42 4.75 7.42
CA ASN A 125 -14.67 4.22 7.94
C ASN A 125 -14.59 2.70 8.17
N HIS A 126 -13.96 1.96 7.25
CA HIS A 126 -13.71 0.52 7.40
C HIS A 126 -13.03 0.18 8.73
N TYR A 127 -12.00 0.93 9.13
CA TYR A 127 -11.31 0.72 10.41
C TYR A 127 -12.10 1.25 11.61
N LYS A 128 -12.81 2.38 11.47
CA LYS A 128 -13.72 2.87 12.53
C LYS A 128 -14.75 1.80 12.91
N LEU A 129 -15.38 1.16 11.92
CA LEU A 129 -16.35 0.09 12.13
C LEU A 129 -15.72 -1.12 12.85
N GLN A 130 -14.50 -1.52 12.50
CA GLN A 130 -13.78 -2.59 13.21
C GLN A 130 -13.50 -2.25 14.68
N GLN A 131 -13.32 -0.97 14.99
CA GLN A 131 -13.10 -0.46 16.36
C GLN A 131 -14.42 -0.11 17.09
N ASN A 132 -15.59 -0.40 16.49
CA ASN A 132 -16.91 -0.02 17.00
C ASN A 132 -17.09 1.50 17.19
N VAL A 133 -16.37 2.31 16.41
CA VAL A 133 -16.50 3.77 16.37
C VAL A 133 -17.48 4.16 15.28
N LYS A 134 -18.48 4.98 15.62
CA LYS A 134 -19.43 5.52 14.65
C LYS A 134 -18.86 6.75 13.95
N MET A 135 -19.14 6.88 12.66
CA MET A 135 -18.91 8.12 11.92
C MET A 135 -19.79 9.24 12.48
N LYS A 136 -19.28 10.46 12.44
CA LYS A 136 -20.09 11.66 12.67
C LYS A 136 -20.82 11.99 11.36
N LYS A 137 -22.03 12.56 11.46
CA LYS A 137 -22.87 12.92 10.29
C LYS A 137 -22.14 13.78 9.24
N HIS A 138 -21.20 14.64 9.66
CA HIS A 138 -20.39 15.42 8.73
C HIS A 138 -19.43 14.55 7.90
N GLU A 139 -18.83 13.52 8.51
CA GLU A 139 -17.91 12.59 7.83
C GLU A 139 -18.64 11.73 6.78
N GLU A 140 -19.93 11.44 7.00
CA GLU A 140 -20.78 10.70 6.03
C GLU A 140 -21.12 11.51 4.78
N LEU A 141 -20.99 12.84 4.85
CA LEU A 141 -21.28 13.77 3.76
C LEU A 141 -20.00 14.32 3.12
N GLU A 142 -18.84 13.80 3.52
CA GLU A 142 -17.55 14.23 3.00
C GLU A 142 -17.39 13.81 1.52
N THR A 143 -16.86 14.71 0.70
CA THR A 143 -16.59 14.39 -0.70
C THR A 143 -15.45 13.38 -0.78
N PRO A 144 -15.58 12.29 -1.55
CA PRO A 144 -14.52 11.29 -1.69
C PRO A 144 -13.20 11.90 -2.19
N THR A 145 -12.11 11.59 -1.50
CA THR A 145 -10.75 11.96 -1.91
C THR A 145 -9.86 10.73 -1.99
N PHE A 146 -8.74 10.84 -2.71
CA PHE A 146 -7.81 9.75 -2.93
C PHE A 146 -6.38 10.20 -2.66
N THR A 147 -5.74 9.59 -1.66
CA THR A 147 -4.33 9.84 -1.35
C THR A 147 -3.44 9.20 -2.42
N THR A 148 -2.94 10.02 -3.34
CA THR A 148 -2.04 9.60 -4.43
C THR A 148 -0.75 10.43 -4.50
N SER A 149 -0.58 11.40 -3.59
CA SER A 149 0.59 12.27 -3.55
C SER A 149 1.87 11.48 -3.22
N ILE A 150 2.99 11.88 -3.82
CA ILE A 150 4.33 11.38 -3.52
C ILE A 150 5.11 12.53 -2.84
N PRO A 151 5.91 12.25 -1.79
CA PRO A 151 6.75 13.29 -1.17
C PRO A 151 7.69 13.94 -2.19
N VAL A 152 7.73 15.28 -2.19
CA VAL A 152 8.49 16.10 -3.16
C VAL A 152 10.00 15.83 -3.20
N ASN A 153 10.54 15.22 -2.16
CA ASN A 153 11.97 14.92 -2.00
C ASN A 153 12.35 13.50 -2.43
N VAL A 154 11.40 12.69 -2.91
CA VAL A 154 11.71 11.38 -3.49
C VAL A 154 12.05 11.58 -4.95
N ASP A 155 13.25 11.18 -5.36
CA ASP A 155 13.61 11.08 -6.78
C ASP A 155 12.93 9.85 -7.38
N ILE A 156 12.17 10.07 -8.44
CA ILE A 156 11.35 9.05 -9.11
C ILE A 156 12.01 8.59 -10.43
N ASN A 157 13.14 9.20 -10.79
CA ASN A 157 13.92 8.84 -11.98
C ASN A 157 14.76 7.58 -11.81
#